data_AF-A0A3B8QLL1-F1
#
_entry.id   AF-A0A3B8QLL1-F1
#
_cell.length_a   1.000
_cell.length_b   1.000
_cell.length_c   1.000
_cell.angle_alpha   90.00
_cell.angle_beta   90.00
_cell.angle_gamma   90.00
#
_symmetry.space_group_name_H-M   'P 1'
#
loop_
_entity.id
_entity.type
_entity.pdbx_description
1 polymer ?
#
loop_
_entity_poly.entity_id
_entity_poly.type
_entity_poly.pdbx_seq_one_letter_code
_entity_poly.pdbx_strand_id
1 'polypeptide(L)'
;SGEAWNEFGWANDEFDSILAEALATPDLEARRALMAKGETLVQNEGVTIQPYWRSLYNHTKEGLEGGGHHISFEIRPEQLFWT
;
A
#
# COMPACT_ATOMS: atom_id res chain seq x y z
N SER A 1 -10.68 8.00 -12.61
CA SER A 1 -9.72 9.12 -12.60
C SER A 1 -10.29 10.33 -11.87
N GLY A 2 -9.42 11.19 -11.33
CA GLY A 2 -9.84 12.39 -10.57
C GLY A 2 -10.28 12.12 -9.12
N GLU A 3 -9.82 11.02 -8.54
CA GLU A 3 -10.06 10.71 -7.12
C GLU A 3 -9.57 11.85 -6.22
N ALA A 4 -10.32 12.14 -5.15
CA ALA A 4 -10.04 13.27 -4.25
C ALA A 4 -8.65 13.22 -3.59
N TRP A 5 -8.03 12.03 -3.55
CA TRP A 5 -6.71 11.77 -2.96
C TRP A 5 -5.62 11.52 -4.01
N ASN A 6 -5.88 11.86 -5.28
CA ASN A 6 -4.90 11.77 -6.34
C ASN A 6 -3.98 13.00 -6.35
N GLU A 7 -2.91 12.95 -5.55
CA GLU A 7 -1.90 14.00 -5.51
C GLU A 7 -1.04 14.07 -6.78
N PHE A 8 -1.08 13.05 -7.65
CA PHE A 8 -0.33 13.04 -8.90
C PHE A 8 -0.90 14.00 -9.95
N GLY A 9 -2.17 14.41 -9.82
CA GLY A 9 -2.87 15.17 -10.86
C GLY A 9 -2.98 14.41 -12.19
N TRP A 10 -2.83 13.09 -12.16
CA TRP A 10 -2.75 12.22 -13.33
C TRP A 10 -4.09 11.52 -13.60
N ALA A 11 -4.47 11.43 -14.87
CA ALA A 11 -5.69 10.76 -15.31
C ALA A 11 -5.37 9.89 -16.53
N ASN A 12 -5.69 8.61 -16.46
CA ASN A 12 -5.41 7.63 -17.51
C ASN A 12 -6.49 6.54 -17.52
N ASP A 13 -7.18 6.41 -18.65
CA ASP A 13 -8.32 5.48 -18.81
C ASP A 13 -7.89 4.00 -18.77
N GLU A 14 -6.67 3.69 -19.23
CA GLU A 14 -6.11 2.34 -19.17
C GLU A 14 -5.84 1.93 -17.72
N PHE A 15 -5.25 2.82 -16.93
CA PHE A 15 -5.03 2.59 -15.51
C PHE A 15 -6.35 2.38 -14.77
N ASP A 16 -7.35 3.24 -15.02
CA ASP A 16 -8.67 3.13 -14.40
C ASP A 16 -9.33 1.78 -14.73
N SER A 17 -9.22 1.31 -15.99
CA SER A 17 -9.74 0.02 -16.41
C SER A 17 -9.05 -1.15 -15.69
N ILE A 18 -7.72 -1.12 -15.57
CA ILE A 18 -6.96 -2.15 -14.85
C ILE A 18 -7.38 -2.19 -13.37
N LEU A 19 -7.53 -1.02 -12.74
CA LEU A 19 -7.94 -0.92 -11.34
C LEU A 19 -9.35 -1.49 -11.13
N ALA A 20 -10.30 -1.15 -12.00
CA ALA A 20 -11.65 -1.69 -11.94
C ALA A 20 -11.69 -3.22 -12.09
N GLU A 21 -10.91 -3.78 -13.02
CA GLU A 21 -10.78 -5.23 -13.20
C GLU A 21 -10.14 -5.90 -11.98
N ALA A 22 -9.09 -5.30 -11.41
CA ALA A 22 -8.42 -5.81 -10.22
C ALA A 22 -9.36 -5.86 -9.01
N LEU A 23 -10.20 -4.84 -8.82
CA LEU A 23 -11.21 -4.79 -7.75
C LEU A 23 -12.31 -5.84 -7.93
N ALA A 24 -12.66 -6.18 -9.18
CA ALA A 24 -13.65 -7.21 -9.49
C ALA A 24 -13.09 -8.64 -9.43
N THR A 25 -11.76 -8.81 -9.33
CA THR A 25 -11.09 -10.12 -9.34
C THR A 25 -10.91 -10.67 -7.92
N PRO A 26 -11.61 -11.75 -7.53
CA PRO A 26 -11.48 -12.34 -6.20
C PRO A 26 -10.23 -13.22 -6.05
N ASP A 27 -9.72 -13.79 -7.16
CA ASP A 27 -8.53 -14.63 -7.14
C ASP A 27 -7.26 -13.80 -6.87
N LEU A 28 -6.48 -14.24 -5.88
CA LEU A 28 -5.34 -13.48 -5.39
C LEU A 28 -4.25 -13.30 -6.46
N GLU A 29 -3.92 -14.36 -7.18
CA GLU A 29 -2.80 -14.35 -8.12
C GLU A 29 -3.17 -13.64 -9.42
N ALA A 30 -4.40 -13.81 -9.90
CA ALA A 30 -4.93 -13.02 -11.01
C ALA A 30 -4.96 -11.52 -10.66
N ARG A 31 -5.43 -11.16 -9.46
CA ARG A 31 -5.42 -9.76 -9.01
C ARG A 31 -4.01 -9.21 -8.88
N ARG A 32 -3.05 -10.02 -8.39
CA ARG A 32 -1.63 -9.64 -8.29
C ARG A 32 -1.05 -9.30 -9.67
N ALA A 33 -1.37 -10.09 -10.69
CA ALA A 33 -0.91 -9.83 -12.06
C ALA A 33 -1.50 -8.54 -12.65
N LEU A 34 -2.76 -8.22 -12.33
CA LEU A 34 -3.39 -6.96 -12.74
C LEU A 34 -2.76 -5.75 -12.03
N MET A 35 -2.54 -5.82 -10.72
CA MET A 35 -1.86 -4.77 -9.96
C MET A 35 -0.45 -4.49 -10.50
N ALA A 36 0.31 -5.54 -10.82
CA ALA A 36 1.65 -5.39 -11.41
C ALA A 36 1.62 -4.61 -12.74
N LYS A 37 0.60 -4.81 -13.58
CA LYS A 37 0.42 -4.04 -14.82
C LYS A 37 0.15 -2.56 -14.52
N GLY A 38 -0.78 -2.27 -13.62
CA GLY A 38 -1.13 -0.90 -13.24
C GLY A 38 0.06 -0.14 -12.64
N GLU A 39 0.81 -0.78 -11.74
CA GLU A 39 2.02 -0.20 -11.14
C GLU A 39 3.13 0.03 -12.19
N THR A 40 3.29 -0.89 -13.13
CA THR A 40 4.25 -0.73 -14.24
C THR A 40 3.88 0.45 -15.13
N LEU A 41 2.59 0.66 -15.41
CA LEU A 41 2.12 1.81 -16.18
C LEU A 41 2.46 3.13 -15.48
N VAL A 42 2.21 3.22 -14.17
CA VAL A 42 2.58 4.38 -13.33
C VAL A 42 4.09 4.67 -13.40
N GLN A 43 4.92 3.63 -13.35
CA GLN A 43 6.38 3.77 -13.47
C GLN A 43 6.81 4.24 -14.88
N ASN A 44 6.23 3.66 -15.93
CA ASN A 44 6.56 3.98 -17.32
C ASN A 44 6.18 5.40 -17.70
N GLU A 45 5.05 5.90 -17.19
CA GLU A 45 4.61 7.29 -17.41
C GLU A 45 5.31 8.29 -16.49
N GLY A 46 6.12 7.82 -15.54
CA GLY A 46 6.90 8.69 -14.64
C GLY A 46 6.03 9.55 -13.73
N VAL A 47 4.81 9.07 -13.43
CA VAL A 47 3.80 9.80 -12.64
C VAL A 47 4.23 9.98 -11.19
N THR A 48 5.04 9.03 -10.69
CA THR A 48 5.67 9.10 -9.37
C THR A 48 7.08 8.55 -9.44
N ILE A 49 7.94 9.03 -8.55
CA ILE A 49 9.27 8.47 -8.32
C ILE A 49 9.21 7.76 -6.97
N GLN A 50 9.40 6.43 -6.95
CA GLN A 50 9.50 5.64 -5.73
C GLN A 50 10.98 5.36 -5.44
N PRO A 51 11.68 6.21 -4.65
CA PRO A 51 13.14 6.12 -4.52
C PRO A 51 13.61 4.97 -3.63
N TYR A 52 12.81 4.56 -2.64
CA TYR A 52 13.14 3.47 -1.72
C TYR A 52 11.90 2.99 -0.96
N TRP A 53 12.02 1.82 -0.35
CA TRP A 53 11.10 1.35 0.68
C TRP A 53 11.69 1.66 2.05
N ARG A 54 10.89 2.26 2.94
CA ARG A 54 11.35 2.65 4.27
C ARG A 54 11.39 1.44 5.19
N SER A 55 12.51 1.24 5.87
CA SER A 55 12.55 0.37 7.05
C SER A 55 11.80 1.03 8.21
N LEU A 56 11.02 0.24 8.95
CA LEU A 56 10.33 0.67 10.15
C LEU A 56 11.07 0.13 11.37
N TYR A 57 11.42 1.02 12.30
CA TYR A 57 12.16 0.66 13.50
C TYR A 57 11.27 0.86 14.73
N ASN A 58 11.32 -0.10 15.64
CA ASN A 58 10.56 -0.06 16.88
C ASN A 58 11.48 -0.19 18.09
N HIS A 59 11.19 0.60 19.13
CA HIS A 59 11.95 0.68 20.37
C HIS A 59 11.08 0.25 21.57
N THR A 60 10.11 -0.64 21.34
CA THR A 60 9.27 -1.22 22.39
C THR A 60 10.13 -1.83 23.48
N LYS A 61 9.73 -1.59 24.73
CA LYS A 61 10.45 -2.03 25.91
C LYS A 61 10.51 -3.57 25.96
N GLU A 62 11.64 -4.11 26.39
CA GLU A 62 11.75 -5.54 26.72
C GLU A 62 10.71 -5.92 27.78
N GLY A 63 10.00 -7.02 27.55
CA GLY A 63 8.90 -7.49 28.39
C GLY A 63 7.53 -6.86 28.08
N LEU A 64 7.43 -5.92 27.13
CA LEU A 64 6.15 -5.37 26.66
C LEU A 64 5.79 -5.97 25.29
N GLU A 65 4.82 -6.88 25.26
CA GLU A 65 4.30 -7.48 24.04
C GLU A 65 3.13 -6.68 23.46
N GLY A 66 2.78 -6.96 22.19
CA GLY A 66 1.75 -6.24 21.43
C GLY A 66 2.15 -4.86 20.93
N GLY A 67 3.27 -4.30 21.39
CA GLY A 67 3.77 -3.00 20.97
C GLY A 67 4.51 -3.01 19.64
N GLY A 68 4.30 -3.98 18.75
CA GLY A 68 4.97 -4.08 17.45
C GLY A 68 4.63 -2.91 16.52
N HIS A 69 5.49 -2.63 15.52
CA HIS A 69 5.26 -1.50 14.61
C HIS A 69 4.42 -1.97 13.43
N HIS A 70 3.22 -1.42 13.28
CA HIS A 70 2.37 -1.66 12.11
C HIS A 70 2.78 -0.73 10.97
N ILE A 71 2.66 -1.20 9.71
CA ILE A 71 3.05 -0.41 8.52
C ILE A 71 2.28 0.92 8.38
N SER A 72 1.09 0.98 8.95
CA SER A 72 0.24 2.19 8.98
C SER A 72 0.52 3.12 10.15
N PHE A 73 1.57 2.88 10.95
CA PHE A 73 1.89 3.65 12.17
C PHE A 73 0.77 3.63 13.23
N GLU A 74 -0.07 2.61 13.23
CA GLU A 74 -1.08 2.41 14.27
C GLU A 74 -0.51 1.65 15.47
N ILE A 75 -1.05 1.96 16.65
CA ILE A 75 -0.86 1.21 17.89
C ILE A 75 -2.23 0.66 18.29
N ARG A 76 -2.28 -0.58 18.76
CA ARG A 76 -3.49 -1.24 19.27
C ARG A 76 -3.38 -1.41 20.79
N PRO A 77 -3.83 -0.43 21.60
CA PRO A 77 -3.62 -0.44 23.05
C PRO A 77 -4.17 -1.69 23.74
N GLU A 78 -5.25 -2.26 23.23
CA GLU A 78 -5.88 -3.47 23.74
C GLU A 78 -5.03 -4.74 23.59
N GLN A 79 -3.99 -4.69 22.75
CA GLN A 79 -3.06 -5.80 22.53
C GLN A 79 -1.79 -5.66 23.38
N LEU A 80 -1.62 -4.55 24.12
CA LEU A 80 -0.44 -4.31 24.95
C LEU A 80 -0.53 -5.07 26.27
N PHE A 81 0.47 -5.88 26.58
CA PHE A 81 0.59 -6.56 27.87
C PHE A 81 2.04 -6.80 28.27
N TRP A 82 2.28 -6.87 29.59
CA TRP A 82 3.59 -7.21 30.14
C TRP A 82 3.73 -8.73 30.29
N THR A 83 4.90 -9.26 29.93
CA THR A 83 5.32 -10.65 30.15
C THR A 83 6.25 -10.79 31.34
#